data_AF-A0A4P9VUE8-F1
#
_entry.id   AF-A0A4P9VUE8-F1
#
_cell.length_a   1.000
_cell.length_b   1.000
_cell.length_c   1.000
_cell.angle_alpha   90.00
_cell.angle_beta   90.00
_cell.angle_gamma   90.00
#
_symmetry.space_group_name_H-M   'P 1'
#
loop_
_entity.id
_entity.type
_entity.pdbx_description
1 polymer ?
#
loop_
_entity_poly.entity_id
_entity_poly.type
_entity_poly.pdbx_seq_one_letter_code
_entity_poly.pdbx_strand_id
1 'polypeptide(L)'
;MKAAKILGLTVLVLLSLCGAFFLIPIFVLQIHLSGACQEIAAIARDEQAVAYLDNWVSKNILNQGYTFVFGMHGRVWVREADQYVNITQLPEESISRIPNEYLRLEIETVSDNRDQPITSTNVGQIAIGYGRNQIILLKNGKSLLSYRGDDEGSGHLLRINEAVYVYCADARF
;
A
#
# COMPACT_ATOMS: atom_id res chain seq x y z
N MET A 1 -7.07 30.13 -59.18
CA MET A 1 -7.16 28.73 -58.70
C MET A 1 -5.93 28.17 -57.96
N LYS A 2 -4.76 28.86 -57.91
CA LYS A 2 -3.59 28.36 -57.16
C LYS A 2 -3.64 28.66 -55.64
N ALA A 3 -4.25 29.77 -55.22
CA ALA A 3 -4.30 30.18 -53.80
C ALA A 3 -5.15 29.25 -52.91
N ALA A 4 -6.26 28.71 -53.42
CA ALA A 4 -7.15 27.82 -52.66
C ALA A 4 -6.50 26.46 -52.30
N LYS A 5 -5.57 25.96 -53.13
CA LYS A 5 -4.85 24.70 -52.85
C LYS A 5 -3.80 24.84 -51.74
N ILE A 6 -3.21 26.03 -51.60
CA ILE A 6 -2.20 26.30 -50.56
C ILE A 6 -2.89 26.41 -49.19
N LEU A 7 -4.01 27.13 -49.13
CA LEU A 7 -4.77 27.34 -47.88
C LEU A 7 -5.29 26.01 -47.28
N GLY A 8 -5.78 25.09 -48.13
CA GLY A 8 -6.25 23.78 -47.68
C GLY A 8 -5.14 22.89 -47.09
N LEU A 9 -3.94 22.97 -47.65
CA LEU A 9 -2.78 22.21 -47.16
C LEU A 9 -2.27 22.75 -45.82
N THR A 10 -2.29 24.08 -45.63
CA THR A 10 -1.83 24.71 -44.38
C THR A 10 -2.76 24.38 -43.21
N VAL A 11 -4.07 24.38 -43.43
CA VAL A 11 -5.08 24.05 -42.40
C VAL A 11 -4.99 22.57 -41.99
N LEU A 12 -4.74 21.66 -42.94
CA LEU A 12 -4.60 20.23 -42.65
C LEU A 12 -3.35 19.94 -41.80
N VAL A 13 -2.23 20.62 -42.08
CA VAL A 13 -0.98 20.47 -41.32
C VAL A 13 -1.13 21.01 -39.89
N LEU A 14 -1.79 22.16 -39.73
CA LEU A 14 -2.08 22.73 -38.40
C LEU A 14 -3.00 21.83 -37.56
N LEU A 15 -4.03 21.23 -38.16
CA LEU A 15 -4.91 20.29 -37.46
C LEU A 15 -4.17 19.00 -37.04
N SER A 16 -3.24 18.49 -37.87
CA SER A 16 -2.42 17.33 -37.48
C SER A 16 -1.42 17.63 -36.36
N LEU A 17 -0.87 18.86 -36.32
CA LEU A 17 0.05 19.29 -35.27
C LEU A 17 -0.68 19.53 -33.93
N CYS A 18 -1.89 20.08 -33.97
CA CYS A 18 -2.72 20.20 -32.78
C CYS A 18 -3.19 18.82 -32.26
N GLY A 19 -3.60 17.91 -33.14
CA GLY A 19 -3.99 16.55 -32.75
C GLY A 19 -2.85 15.75 -32.09
N ALA A 20 -1.61 15.92 -32.57
CA ALA A 20 -0.43 15.34 -31.94
C ALA A 20 -0.14 15.97 -30.56
N PHE A 21 -0.34 17.28 -30.39
CA PHE A 21 -0.14 17.97 -29.11
C PHE A 21 -1.17 17.58 -28.04
N PHE A 22 -2.42 17.29 -28.42
CA PHE A 22 -3.47 16.85 -27.49
C PHE A 22 -3.41 15.37 -27.10
N LEU A 23 -2.65 14.54 -27.83
CA LEU A 23 -2.45 13.13 -27.47
C LEU A 23 -1.26 12.90 -26.52
N ILE A 24 -0.43 13.93 -26.26
CA ILE A 24 0.82 13.78 -25.51
C ILE A 24 0.69 13.93 -23.97
N PRO A 25 -0.34 14.54 -23.33
CA PRO A 25 -0.34 14.61 -21.87
C PRO A 25 -1.16 13.50 -21.17
N ILE A 26 -1.74 12.53 -21.89
CA ILE A 26 -2.49 11.44 -21.23
C ILE A 26 -1.56 10.26 -20.86
N PHE A 27 -0.39 10.15 -21.47
CA PHE A 27 0.46 8.95 -21.35
C PHE A 27 1.63 9.03 -20.36
N VAL A 28 1.89 10.18 -19.71
CA VAL A 28 3.03 10.26 -18.78
C VAL A 28 2.68 11.05 -17.51
N LEU A 29 1.60 10.64 -16.85
CA LEU A 29 1.57 10.68 -15.38
C LEU A 29 2.04 9.31 -14.84
N GLN A 30 3.11 8.75 -15.43
CA GLN A 30 3.88 7.71 -14.74
C GLN A 30 4.66 8.40 -13.62
N ILE A 31 3.96 8.62 -12.51
CA ILE A 31 4.58 8.80 -11.19
C ILE A 31 5.66 7.73 -11.12
N HIS A 32 6.94 8.13 -11.13
CA HIS A 32 8.06 7.22 -11.01
C HIS A 32 8.02 6.63 -9.60
N LEU A 33 7.22 5.58 -9.43
CA LEU A 33 7.19 4.76 -8.22
C LEU A 33 8.61 4.25 -8.00
N SER A 34 9.15 4.44 -6.78
CA SER A 34 10.42 3.82 -6.39
C SER A 34 10.36 2.30 -6.60
N GLY A 35 11.50 1.64 -6.82
CA GLY A 35 11.54 0.18 -7.04
C GLY A 35 10.79 -0.60 -5.95
N ALA A 36 10.99 -0.21 -4.69
CA ALA A 36 10.29 -0.81 -3.54
C ALA A 36 8.76 -0.60 -3.58
N CYS A 37 8.28 0.54 -4.10
CA CYS A 37 6.85 0.77 -4.27
C CYS A 37 6.26 -0.11 -5.39
N GLN A 38 7.01 -0.32 -6.48
CA GLN A 38 6.57 -1.23 -7.54
C GLN A 38 6.50 -2.67 -7.04
N GLU A 39 7.47 -3.10 -6.24
CA GLU A 39 7.52 -4.42 -5.62
C GLU A 39 6.33 -4.64 -4.68
N ILE A 40 6.09 -3.75 -3.72
CA ILE A 40 4.97 -3.91 -2.78
C ILE A 40 3.62 -3.86 -3.51
N ALA A 41 3.51 -3.04 -4.57
CA ALA A 41 2.31 -2.98 -5.38
C ALA A 41 2.13 -4.23 -6.26
N ALA A 42 3.20 -4.92 -6.64
CA ALA A 42 3.10 -6.22 -7.30
C ALA A 42 2.63 -7.30 -6.31
N ILE A 43 3.11 -7.26 -5.06
CA ILE A 43 2.65 -8.17 -3.99
C ILE A 43 1.16 -7.93 -3.70
N ALA A 44 0.73 -6.68 -3.59
CA ALA A 44 -0.67 -6.34 -3.30
C ALA A 44 -1.65 -6.72 -4.40
N ARG A 45 -1.19 -6.84 -5.66
CA ARG A 45 -2.00 -7.31 -6.81
C ARG A 45 -2.06 -8.83 -6.92
N ASP A 46 -1.25 -9.53 -6.14
CA ASP A 46 -1.22 -10.99 -6.10
C ASP A 46 -2.16 -11.48 -4.99
N GLU A 47 -3.32 -11.99 -5.39
CA GLU A 47 -4.35 -12.46 -4.46
C GLU A 47 -3.84 -13.59 -3.55
N GLN A 48 -2.94 -14.45 -4.05
CA GLN A 48 -2.39 -15.55 -3.26
C GLN A 48 -1.46 -15.00 -2.17
N ALA A 49 -0.60 -14.03 -2.51
CA ALA A 49 0.29 -13.40 -1.54
C ALA A 49 -0.51 -12.61 -0.49
N VAL A 50 -1.53 -11.85 -0.91
CA VAL A 50 -2.41 -11.10 0.02
C VAL A 50 -3.16 -12.03 0.96
N ALA A 51 -3.78 -13.10 0.43
CA ALA A 51 -4.49 -14.08 1.24
C ALA A 51 -3.56 -14.80 2.24
N TYR A 52 -2.32 -15.09 1.81
CA TYR A 52 -1.31 -15.67 2.68
C TYR A 52 -0.96 -14.75 3.86
N LEU A 53 -0.72 -13.46 3.59
CA LEU A 53 -0.40 -12.47 4.63
C LEU A 53 -1.57 -12.28 5.61
N ASP A 54 -2.79 -12.15 5.12
CA ASP A 54 -4.00 -12.02 5.96
C ASP A 54 -4.20 -13.25 6.86
N ASN A 55 -4.03 -14.45 6.30
CA ASN A 55 -4.13 -15.70 7.06
C ASN A 55 -3.02 -15.83 8.10
N TRP A 56 -1.79 -15.42 7.76
CA TRP A 56 -0.68 -15.42 8.69
C TRP A 56 -0.96 -14.50 9.89
N VAL A 57 -1.47 -13.29 9.66
CA VAL A 57 -1.85 -12.36 10.75
C VAL A 57 -2.98 -12.96 11.59
N SER A 58 -3.98 -13.54 10.93
CA SER A 58 -5.12 -14.18 11.61
C SER A 58 -4.70 -15.33 12.52
N LYS A 59 -3.71 -16.12 12.10
CA LYS A 59 -3.22 -17.28 12.86
C LYS A 59 -2.30 -16.88 14.02
N ASN A 60 -1.42 -15.91 13.81
CA ASN A 60 -0.31 -15.65 14.73
C ASN A 60 -0.48 -14.41 15.60
N ILE A 61 -1.39 -13.49 15.24
CA ILE A 61 -1.51 -12.19 15.92
C ILE A 61 -2.92 -11.95 16.46
N LEU A 62 -3.96 -12.23 15.66
CA LEU A 62 -5.33 -11.98 16.09
C LEU A 62 -5.73 -12.97 17.20
N ASN A 63 -6.56 -12.49 18.14
CA ASN A 63 -7.10 -13.27 19.25
C ASN A 63 -6.03 -13.80 20.24
N GLN A 64 -4.80 -13.29 20.19
CA GLN A 64 -3.73 -13.67 21.12
C GLN A 64 -3.77 -12.91 22.47
N GLY A 65 -4.73 -12.00 22.66
CA GLY A 65 -4.84 -11.15 23.85
C GLY A 65 -4.23 -9.75 23.72
N TYR A 66 -3.42 -9.53 22.67
CA TYR A 66 -2.73 -8.26 22.44
C TYR A 66 -3.69 -7.09 22.25
N THR A 67 -3.45 -5.97 22.92
CA THR A 67 -4.24 -4.73 22.80
C THR A 67 -3.65 -3.72 21.81
N PHE A 68 -2.38 -3.91 21.45
CA PHE A 68 -1.64 -3.12 20.48
C PHE A 68 -0.61 -4.03 19.80
N VAL A 69 -0.39 -3.86 18.50
CA VAL A 69 0.62 -4.61 17.73
C VAL A 69 1.30 -3.64 16.77
N PHE A 70 2.60 -3.46 16.98
CA PHE A 70 3.51 -2.84 16.03
C PHE A 70 4.75 -3.70 15.87
N GLY A 71 5.06 -4.14 14.66
CA GLY A 71 6.15 -5.04 14.38
C GLY A 71 7.20 -4.45 13.46
N MET A 72 8.46 -4.75 13.75
CA MET A 72 9.62 -4.45 12.90
C MET A 72 10.64 -5.57 13.02
N HIS A 73 11.32 -5.90 11.93
CA HIS A 73 12.47 -6.81 11.92
C HIS A 73 12.18 -8.16 12.62
N GLY A 74 10.98 -8.71 12.40
CA GLY A 74 10.54 -9.99 12.96
C GLY A 74 10.15 -9.99 14.44
N ARG A 75 10.01 -8.83 15.08
CA ARG A 75 9.49 -8.68 16.45
C ARG A 75 8.20 -7.89 16.42
N VAL A 76 7.30 -8.14 17.38
CA VAL A 76 6.15 -7.28 17.65
C VAL A 76 6.26 -6.68 19.03
N TRP A 77 6.14 -5.37 19.10
CA TRP A 77 5.82 -4.67 20.33
C TRP A 77 4.33 -4.85 20.59
N VAL A 78 4.01 -5.37 21.76
CA VAL A 78 2.63 -5.53 22.24
C VAL A 78 2.48 -4.82 23.57
N ARG A 79 1.32 -4.19 23.77
CA ARG A 79 1.08 -3.41 24.99
C ARG A 79 0.83 -4.30 26.22
N GLU A 80 0.40 -5.54 26.03
CA GLU A 80 0.30 -6.48 27.15
C GLU A 80 1.70 -6.71 27.74
N ALA A 81 1.93 -6.16 28.93
CA ALA A 81 3.21 -6.08 29.66
C ALA A 81 4.25 -5.04 29.20
N ASP A 82 3.94 -4.14 28.25
CA ASP A 82 4.88 -3.14 27.72
C ASP A 82 6.19 -3.77 27.20
N GLN A 83 6.05 -4.93 26.54
CA GLN A 83 7.15 -5.82 26.16
C GLN A 83 7.19 -6.09 24.66
N TYR A 84 8.38 -6.37 24.15
CA TYR A 84 8.54 -6.99 22.84
C TYR A 84 8.31 -8.49 22.95
N VAL A 85 7.41 -9.01 22.13
CA VAL A 85 7.24 -10.44 21.92
C VAL A 85 7.89 -10.80 20.58
N ASN A 86 8.76 -11.81 20.61
CA ASN A 86 9.31 -12.36 19.39
C ASN A 86 8.20 -13.10 18.65
N ILE A 87 7.97 -12.77 17.39
CA ILE A 87 7.09 -13.59 16.56
C ILE A 87 7.85 -14.85 16.21
N THR A 88 7.40 -15.99 16.71
CA THR A 88 8.11 -17.27 16.55
C THR A 88 8.09 -17.80 15.12
N GLN A 89 7.13 -17.35 14.30
CA GLN A 89 7.03 -17.74 12.89
C GLN A 89 6.68 -16.53 12.04
N LEU A 90 7.64 -16.03 11.25
CA LEU A 90 7.42 -14.96 10.28
C LEU A 90 6.74 -15.47 9.00
N PRO A 91 6.14 -14.58 8.18
CA PRO A 91 5.64 -14.96 6.86
C PRO A 91 6.79 -15.52 6.01
N GLU A 92 6.55 -16.59 5.27
CA GLU A 92 7.55 -17.16 4.36
C GLU A 92 7.88 -16.16 3.25
N GLU A 93 9.17 -15.82 3.12
CA GLU A 93 9.64 -14.85 2.12
C GLU A 93 9.37 -15.32 0.69
N SER A 94 9.41 -16.63 0.44
CA SER A 94 9.11 -17.22 -0.87
C SER A 94 7.68 -16.96 -1.36
N ILE A 95 6.74 -16.72 -0.43
CA ILE A 95 5.32 -16.47 -0.73
C ILE A 95 5.02 -14.98 -0.57
N SER A 96 5.37 -14.40 0.58
CA SER A 96 5.13 -12.98 0.89
C SER A 96 5.97 -12.04 0.04
N ARG A 97 7.16 -12.47 -0.41
CA ARG A 97 8.20 -11.65 -1.06
C ARG A 97 8.65 -10.45 -0.24
N ILE A 98 8.39 -10.46 1.07
CA ILE A 98 8.86 -9.44 2.02
C ILE A 98 9.99 -10.08 2.82
N PRO A 99 11.24 -9.62 2.68
CA PRO A 99 12.33 -10.12 3.50
C PRO A 99 12.09 -9.84 4.98
N ASN A 100 12.40 -10.80 5.84
CA ASN A 100 12.10 -10.77 7.25
C ASN A 100 12.74 -9.58 7.98
N GLU A 101 13.95 -9.21 7.57
CA GLU A 101 14.68 -8.07 8.11
C GLU A 101 14.07 -6.72 7.74
N TYR A 102 13.11 -6.67 6.82
CA TYR A 102 12.37 -5.45 6.47
C TYR A 102 10.89 -5.54 6.78
N LEU A 103 10.42 -6.66 7.37
CA LEU A 103 9.02 -6.83 7.72
C LEU A 103 8.59 -5.76 8.73
N ARG A 104 7.64 -4.92 8.32
CA ARG A 104 6.88 -4.03 9.19
C ARG A 104 5.44 -4.52 9.27
N LEU A 105 4.87 -4.53 10.47
CA LEU A 105 3.48 -4.89 10.73
C LEU A 105 2.84 -3.84 11.63
N GLU A 106 1.60 -3.46 11.35
CA GLU A 106 0.81 -2.61 12.21
C GLU A 106 -0.65 -3.05 12.12
N ILE A 107 -1.32 -3.15 13.26
CA ILE A 107 -2.73 -3.54 13.33
C ILE A 107 -3.51 -2.48 14.08
N GLU A 108 -4.59 -2.03 13.45
CA GLU A 108 -5.53 -1.11 14.04
C GLU A 108 -6.91 -1.76 14.17
N THR A 109 -7.62 -1.39 15.22
CA THR A 109 -8.97 -1.84 15.51
C THR A 109 -10.02 -0.89 14.94
N VAL A 110 -11.25 -1.38 14.84
CA VAL A 110 -12.42 -0.57 14.45
C VAL A 110 -12.77 0.47 15.51
N SER A 111 -12.49 0.17 16.78
CA SER A 111 -12.77 1.00 17.96
C SER A 111 -11.52 1.77 18.37
N ASP A 112 -11.67 3.04 18.76
CA ASP A 112 -10.56 3.84 19.31
C ASP A 112 -10.17 3.42 20.74
N ASN A 113 -10.87 2.45 21.33
CA ASN A 113 -10.51 1.88 22.62
C ASN A 113 -9.27 0.98 22.49
N ARG A 114 -8.10 1.57 22.78
CA ARG A 114 -6.77 0.92 22.70
C ARG A 114 -6.50 -0.09 23.82
N ASP A 115 -7.44 -0.29 24.74
CA ASP A 115 -7.30 -1.25 25.84
C ASP A 115 -8.05 -2.56 25.56
N GLN A 116 -8.79 -2.64 24.45
CA GLN A 116 -9.46 -3.87 24.03
C GLN A 116 -8.50 -4.80 23.28
N PRO A 117 -8.56 -6.12 23.53
CA PRO A 117 -7.80 -7.09 22.74
C PRO A 117 -8.15 -7.00 21.26
N ILE A 118 -7.14 -7.18 20.41
CA ILE A 118 -7.28 -7.27 18.96
C ILE A 118 -7.79 -8.67 18.61
N THR A 119 -8.93 -8.72 17.96
CA THR A 119 -9.64 -9.93 17.56
C THR A 119 -9.94 -9.92 16.06
N SER A 120 -10.34 -11.08 15.54
CA SER A 120 -10.79 -11.19 14.14
C SER A 120 -12.04 -10.36 13.84
N THR A 121 -12.85 -10.03 14.86
CA THR A 121 -14.10 -9.28 14.71
C THR A 121 -13.96 -7.78 14.92
N ASN A 122 -12.85 -7.32 15.52
CA ASN A 122 -12.62 -5.90 15.78
C ASN A 122 -11.38 -5.33 15.08
N VAL A 123 -10.59 -6.13 14.36
CA VAL A 123 -9.53 -5.59 13.49
C VAL A 123 -10.16 -4.75 12.38
N GLY A 124 -9.68 -3.52 12.21
CA GLY A 124 -10.11 -2.60 11.16
C GLY A 124 -9.10 -2.52 10.01
N GLN A 125 -7.81 -2.57 10.33
CA GLN A 125 -6.75 -2.42 9.34
C GLN A 125 -5.55 -3.29 9.70
N ILE A 126 -4.96 -3.93 8.69
CA ILE A 126 -3.68 -4.61 8.77
C ILE A 126 -2.75 -3.93 7.77
N ALA A 127 -1.67 -3.31 8.25
CA ALA A 127 -0.62 -2.79 7.40
C ALA A 127 0.62 -3.68 7.52
N ILE A 128 1.04 -4.27 6.40
CA ILE A 128 2.16 -5.22 6.35
C ILE A 128 3.03 -4.94 5.12
N GLY A 129 4.35 -4.89 5.28
CA GLY A 129 5.20 -4.63 4.12
C GLY A 129 6.69 -4.50 4.40
N TYR A 130 7.36 -3.92 3.41
CA TYR A 130 8.80 -3.69 3.35
C TYR A 130 9.13 -2.29 3.89
N GLY A 131 9.67 -2.23 5.11
CA GLY A 131 10.04 -0.99 5.78
C GLY A 131 8.85 -0.05 5.88
N ARG A 132 8.90 1.09 5.17
CA ARG A 132 7.79 2.07 5.13
C ARG A 132 6.79 1.86 4.00
N ASN A 133 7.05 0.95 3.07
CA ASN A 133 6.12 0.62 1.99
C ASN A 133 5.25 -0.54 2.44
N GLN A 134 3.93 -0.35 2.48
CA GLN A 134 3.00 -1.27 3.14
C GLN A 134 1.82 -1.62 2.26
N ILE A 135 1.42 -2.89 2.29
CA ILE A 135 0.10 -3.34 1.88
C ILE A 135 -0.84 -3.08 3.04
N ILE A 136 -1.95 -2.42 2.78
CA ILE A 136 -2.99 -2.12 3.75
C ILE A 136 -4.23 -2.93 3.40
N LEU A 137 -4.65 -3.80 4.31
CA LEU A 137 -5.85 -4.61 4.22
C LEU A 137 -6.92 -4.02 5.13
N LEU A 138 -8.03 -3.58 4.54
CA LEU A 138 -9.20 -3.13 5.30
C LEU A 138 -10.06 -4.32 5.71
N LYS A 139 -10.48 -4.32 6.96
CA LYS A 139 -11.29 -5.37 7.58
C LYS A 139 -12.50 -4.76 8.28
N ASN A 140 -13.54 -5.58 8.47
CA ASN A 140 -14.71 -5.26 9.30
C ASN A 140 -15.36 -3.89 9.01
N GLY A 141 -15.39 -3.48 7.74
CA GLY A 141 -16.04 -2.24 7.30
C GLY A 141 -15.32 -0.95 7.68
N LYS A 142 -14.10 -1.01 8.22
CA LYS A 142 -13.28 0.17 8.48
C LYS A 142 -12.98 0.88 7.17
N SER A 143 -13.24 2.18 7.12
CA SER A 143 -12.75 3.03 6.03
C SER A 143 -11.27 3.27 6.21
N LEU A 144 -10.53 3.37 5.10
CA LEU A 144 -9.13 3.78 5.13
C LEU A 144 -9.01 5.07 5.96
N LEU A 145 -8.22 5.04 7.02
CA LEU A 145 -7.88 6.27 7.73
C LEU A 145 -7.14 7.19 6.75
N SER A 146 -7.13 8.51 7.00
CA SER A 146 -6.18 9.34 6.29
C SER A 146 -4.79 8.82 6.67
N TYR A 147 -4.15 8.08 5.77
CA TYR A 147 -2.82 7.53 5.97
C TYR A 147 -1.83 8.68 5.80
N ARG A 148 -1.80 9.54 6.82
CA ARG A 148 -0.64 10.37 7.10
C ARG A 148 0.31 9.42 7.78
N GLY A 149 1.33 8.93 7.07
CA GLY A 149 2.46 8.34 7.77
C GLY A 149 3.00 9.36 8.79
N ASP A 150 3.93 8.94 9.65
CA ASP A 150 4.65 9.85 10.56
C ASP A 150 5.28 11.07 9.84
N ASP A 151 5.38 10.99 8.51
CA ASP A 151 5.79 12.08 7.63
C ASP A 151 4.57 12.77 7.01
N GLU A 152 4.20 13.95 7.53
CA GLU A 152 3.23 14.84 6.88
C GLU A 152 3.73 15.23 5.47
N GLY A 153 3.29 14.51 4.45
CA GLY A 153 3.51 14.84 3.04
C GLY A 153 4.56 14.02 2.28
N SER A 154 5.05 12.89 2.78
CA SER A 154 6.08 12.09 2.08
C SER A 154 5.65 10.68 1.70
N GLY A 155 4.42 10.49 1.25
CA GLY A 155 3.98 9.22 0.69
C GLY A 155 2.69 9.34 -0.10
N HIS A 156 2.38 8.31 -0.89
CA HIS A 156 1.16 8.24 -1.67
C HIS A 156 0.47 6.87 -1.51
N LEU A 157 -0.85 6.90 -1.61
CA LEU A 157 -1.71 5.74 -1.54
C LEU A 157 -2.11 5.29 -2.94
N LEU A 158 -1.82 4.03 -3.26
CA LEU A 158 -2.33 3.37 -4.45
C LEU A 158 -3.49 2.46 -4.05
N ARG A 159 -4.66 2.70 -4.64
CA ARG A 159 -5.80 1.81 -4.46
C ARG A 159 -5.67 0.62 -5.40
N ILE A 160 -5.65 -0.59 -4.84
CA ILE A 160 -5.64 -1.84 -5.63
C ILE A 160 -7.07 -2.30 -5.87
N ASN A 161 -7.87 -2.37 -4.80
CA ASN A 161 -9.32 -2.63 -4.87
C ASN A 161 -10.04 -1.97 -3.66
N GLU A 162 -11.27 -2.36 -3.34
CA GLU A 162 -12.03 -1.79 -2.21
C GLU A 162 -11.42 -2.13 -0.83
N ALA A 163 -10.77 -3.30 -0.70
CA ALA A 163 -10.26 -3.82 0.56
C ALA A 163 -8.73 -3.80 0.65
N VAL A 164 -8.02 -3.54 -0.45
CA VAL A 164 -6.56 -3.59 -0.54
C VAL A 164 -6.01 -2.28 -1.08
N TYR A 165 -5.11 -1.68 -0.33
CA TYR A 165 -4.39 -0.47 -0.66
C TYR A 165 -2.90 -0.70 -0.50
N VAL A 166 -2.10 0.19 -1.10
CA VAL A 166 -0.66 0.23 -0.94
C VAL A 166 -0.29 1.63 -0.52
N TYR A 167 0.42 1.74 0.60
CA TYR A 167 1.11 2.97 0.98
C TYR A 167 2.56 2.89 0.51
N CYS A 168 2.96 3.88 -0.28
CA CYS A 168 4.32 4.03 -0.74
C CYS A 168 4.93 5.29 -0.13
N ALA A 169 6.05 5.13 0.56
CA ALA A 169 6.79 6.26 1.11
C ALA A 169 7.64 6.91 0.00
N ASP A 170 7.50 8.22 -0.16
CA ASP A 170 8.25 9.05 -1.11
C ASP A 170 9.65 9.40 -0.58
N ALA A 171 9.83 9.40 0.74
CA ALA A 171 11.11 9.72 1.34
C ALA A 171 12.12 8.58 1.12
N ARG A 172 13.29 8.95 0.60
CA ARG A 172 14.51 8.14 0.66
C ARG A 172 15.14 8.42 2.03
N PHE A 173 15.21 7.42 2.89
CA PHE A 173 16.18 7.45 3.99
C PHE A 173 17.39 6.64 3.54
#